data_AF-A0A3C1GS75-F1
#
_entry.id   AF-A0A3C1GS75-F1
#
_cell.length_a   1.000
_cell.length_b   1.000
_cell.length_c   1.000
_cell.angle_alpha   90.00
_cell.angle_beta   90.00
_cell.angle_gamma   90.00
#
_symmetry.space_group_name_H-M   'P 1'
#
loop_
_entity.id
_entity.type
_entity.pdbx_description
1 polymer ?
#
loop_
_entity_poly.entity_id
_entity_poly.type
_entity_poly.pdbx_seq_one_letter_code
_entity_poly.pdbx_strand_id
1 'polypeptide(L)' 'NVYGRQGEDCPNCAAILDNIKLNGRASVFCPECQPLPKPNR' A
#
# COMPACT_ATOMS: atom_id res chain seq x y z
N ASN A 1 -2.80 11.17 -13.07
CA ASN A 1 -4.22 10.88 -12.76
C ASN A 1 -4.36 9.45 -12.24
N VAL A 2 -4.41 9.28 -10.92
CA VAL A 2 -4.70 8.00 -10.23
C VAL A 2 -5.87 8.26 -9.27
N TYR A 3 -6.99 8.67 -9.84
CA TYR A 3 -8.28 8.72 -9.15
C TYR A 3 -9.15 7.64 -9.80
N GLY A 4 -9.59 6.65 -9.01
CA GLY A 4 -10.39 5.51 -9.49
C GLY A 4 -9.78 4.11 -9.28
N ARG A 5 -8.69 4.02 -8.50
CA ARG A 5 -7.82 2.83 -8.44
C ARG A 5 -7.79 2.19 -7.05
N GLN A 6 -8.94 2.15 -6.37
CA GLN A 6 -9.07 1.32 -5.16
C GLN A 6 -9.14 -0.15 -5.62
N GLY A 7 -8.08 -0.92 -5.38
CA GLY A 7 -7.95 -2.31 -5.84
C GLY A 7 -7.01 -2.51 -7.03
N GLU A 8 -6.11 -1.55 -7.30
CA GLU A 8 -5.18 -1.68 -8.40
C GLU A 8 -3.87 -2.39 -8.08
N ASP A 9 -3.37 -2.99 -9.14
CA ASP A 9 -2.05 -3.58 -9.27
C ASP A 9 -0.99 -2.49 -9.05
N CYS A 10 -0.04 -2.78 -8.18
CA CYS A 10 1.11 -1.92 -7.96
C CYS A 10 1.83 -1.69 -9.30
N PRO A 11 2.13 -0.43 -9.68
CA PRO A 11 2.77 -0.17 -10.97
C PRO A 11 4.20 -0.73 -11.08
N ASN A 12 4.79 -1.19 -9.97
CA ASN A 12 6.15 -1.72 -9.92
C ASN A 12 6.20 -3.26 -9.92
N CYS A 13 5.28 -3.92 -9.21
CA CYS A 13 5.28 -5.38 -9.06
C CYS A 13 3.96 -6.07 -9.48
N ALA A 14 2.96 -5.30 -9.91
CA ALA A 14 1.60 -5.76 -10.22
C ALA A 14 0.88 -6.49 -9.07
N ALA A 15 1.37 -6.39 -7.82
CA ALA A 15 0.69 -6.93 -6.65
C ALA A 15 -0.45 -6.01 -6.20
N ILE A 16 -1.53 -6.57 -5.65
CA ILE A 16 -2.67 -5.80 -5.18
C ILE A 16 -2.23 -4.83 -4.08
N LEU A 17 -2.48 -3.53 -4.28
CA LEU A 17 -2.23 -2.51 -3.28
C LEU A 17 -3.24 -2.64 -2.14
N ASP A 18 -2.74 -2.76 -0.91
CA ASP A 18 -3.56 -2.86 0.28
C ASP A 18 -3.76 -1.47 0.89
N ASN A 19 -4.85 -1.30 1.64
CA ASN A 19 -5.11 -0.06 2.37
C ASN A 19 -5.03 -0.30 3.88
N ILE A 20 -4.35 0.60 4.57
CA ILE A 20 -4.26 0.60 6.02
C ILE A 20 -4.74 1.94 6.56
N LYS A 21 -5.49 1.90 7.66
CA LYS A 21 -5.90 3.10 8.39
C LYS A 21 -4.86 3.41 9.46
N LEU A 22 -3.97 4.36 9.18
CA LEU A 22 -3.00 4.89 10.13
C LEU A 22 -3.55 6.16 10.76
N ASN A 23 -3.89 6.10 12.05
CA ASN A 23 -4.31 7.26 12.83
C ASN A 23 -5.48 8.06 12.19
N GLY A 24 -6.45 7.33 11.62
CA GLY A 24 -7.60 7.90 10.91
C GLY A 24 -7.35 8.31 9.46
N ARG A 25 -6.12 8.18 8.95
CA ARG A 25 -5.77 8.40 7.55
C ARG A 25 -5.70 7.06 6.83
N ALA A 26 -6.49 6.88 5.78
CA ALA A 26 -6.34 5.74 4.89
C ALA A 26 -5.11 5.95 4.00
N SER A 27 -4.14 5.05 4.09
CA SER A 27 -2.95 5.03 3.27
C SER A 27 -2.94 3.74 2.46
N VAL A 28 -2.67 3.86 1.17
CA VAL A 28 -2.52 2.70 0.27
C VAL A 28 -1.04 2.37 0.18
N PHE A 29 -0.68 1.11 0.44
CA PHE A 29 0.70 0.64 0.39
C PHE A 29 0.78 -0.69 -0.34
N CYS A 30 1.93 -0.96 -0.95
CA CYS A 30 2.20 -2.25 -1.57
C CYS A 30 2.88 -3.15 -0.54
N PRO A 31 2.31 -4.32 -0.16
CA PRO A 31 2.97 -5.23 0.77
C PRO A 31 4.30 -5.77 0.22
N GLU A 32 4.42 -5.89 -1.10
CA GLU A 32 5.64 -6.38 -1.77
C GLU A 32 6.71 -5.28 -1.93
N CYS A 33 6.33 -4.06 -2.36
CA CYS A 33 7.30 -2.98 -2.59
C CYS A 33 7.60 -2.13 -1.35
N GLN A 34 6.67 -2.04 -0.40
CA GLN A 34 6.81 -1.28 0.85
C GLN A 34 6.58 -2.22 2.04
N PRO A 35 7.50 -3.17 2.30
CA PRO A 35 7.44 -3.99 3.50
C PRO A 35 7.57 -3.08 4.73
N LEU A 36 6.59 -3.15 5.64
CA LEU A 36 6.65 -2.39 6.89
C LEU A 36 7.94 -2.75 7.62
N PRO A 37 8.78 -1.77 7.99
CA PRO A 37 9.99 -2.04 8.75
C PRO A 37 9.58 -2.72 10.05
N LYS A 38 10.03 -3.97 10.24
CA LYS A 38 9.87 -4.66 11.52
C LYS A 38 10.48 -3.74 12.58
N PRO A 39 9.80 -3.44 13.69
CA PRO A 39 10.43 -2.68 14.76
C PRO A 39 11.68 -3.46 15.15
N ASN A 40 12.84 -2.88 14.85
CA ASN A 40 14.13 -3.47 15.19
C ASN A 40 14.12 -3.71 16.70
N ARG A 41 14.22 -4.99 17.05
CA ARG A 41 14.17 -5.51 18.40
C ARG A 41 15.46 -5.20 19.15
#